data_AF-A0A5P6N7J4-F1
#
_entry.id   AF-A0A5P6N7J4-F1
#
_cell.length_a   1.000
_cell.length_b   1.000
_cell.length_c   1.000
_cell.angle_alpha   90.00
_cell.angle_beta   90.00
_cell.angle_gamma   90.00
#
_symmetry.space_group_name_H-M   'P 1'
#
loop_
_entity.id
_entity.type
_entity.pdbx_description
1 polymer ?
#
loop_
_entity_poly.entity_id
_entity_poly.type
_entity_poly.pdbx_seq_one_letter_code
_entity_poly.pdbx_strand_id
1 'polypeptide(L)'
;MMKRLVSYENLLSCITRDESHHVATLDWKAFLHLSPILWLRRREARAALRKYLSGLQGAKWEVDTVRFPIGSQIDEQALNSITGDIAGALDAIATKAMTPKEICEALNITKQERLRWTKDGRLKTSGVVSFRRANTVSISTYSAHAIHELMKDHSVIEGWRQKDLDSRKS
;
A
#
# COMPACT_ATOMS: atom_id res chain seq x y z
N MET A 1 10.13 14.36 -8.49
CA MET A 1 10.35 12.94 -8.11
C MET A 1 9.08 12.46 -7.40
N MET A 2 8.35 11.47 -7.95
CA MET A 2 7.17 10.92 -7.27
C MET A 2 7.63 10.22 -5.99
N LYS A 3 7.06 10.59 -4.83
CA LYS A 3 7.41 9.94 -3.55
C LYS A 3 6.92 8.50 -3.59
N ARG A 4 7.81 7.53 -3.42
CA ARG A 4 7.41 6.12 -3.26
C ARG A 4 6.78 5.94 -1.88
N LEU A 5 5.75 5.11 -1.81
CA LEU A 5 5.14 4.63 -0.57
C LEU A 5 5.67 3.25 -0.19
N VAL A 6 6.25 2.52 -1.15
CA VAL A 6 7.00 1.29 -0.88
C VAL A 6 8.46 1.61 -0.62
N SER A 7 8.93 1.27 0.59
CA SER A 7 10.34 1.35 0.95
C SER A 7 11.10 0.17 0.33
N TYR A 8 12.10 0.50 -0.48
CA TYR A 8 13.00 -0.49 -1.08
C TYR A 8 13.81 -1.22 0.00
N GLU A 9 14.27 -0.50 1.02
CA GLU A 9 15.00 -1.05 2.16
C GLU A 9 14.15 -2.05 2.95
N ASN A 10 12.87 -1.71 3.20
CA ASN A 10 11.96 -2.63 3.89
C ASN A 10 11.73 -3.89 3.05
N LEU A 11 11.58 -3.75 1.73
CA LEU A 11 11.43 -4.89 0.84
C LEU A 11 12.67 -5.79 0.86
N LEU A 12 13.87 -5.21 0.72
CA LEU A 12 15.12 -5.96 0.79
C LEU A 12 15.31 -6.66 2.13
N SER A 13 14.94 -6.00 3.24
CA SER A 13 15.06 -6.60 4.59
C SER A 13 14.21 -7.86 4.78
N CYS A 14 13.17 -8.03 3.95
CA CYS A 14 12.31 -9.21 3.96
C CYS A 14 12.73 -10.27 2.93
N ILE A 15 13.86 -10.08 2.24
CA ILE A 15 14.37 -11.04 1.26
C ILE A 15 15.59 -11.77 1.83
N THR A 16 15.51 -13.10 1.88
CA THR A 16 16.65 -13.97 2.18
C THR A 16 17.19 -14.61 0.91
N ARG A 17 18.51 -14.68 0.77
CA ARG A 17 19.19 -15.28 -0.37
C ARG A 17 19.68 -16.68 -0.03
N ASP A 18 19.54 -17.59 -0.97
CA ASP A 18 20.09 -18.94 -0.95
C ASP A 18 21.10 -19.03 -2.10
N GLU A 19 22.36 -18.70 -1.79
CA GLU A 19 23.45 -18.61 -2.76
C GLU A 19 23.74 -19.96 -3.43
N SER A 20 23.60 -21.06 -2.68
CA SER A 20 23.82 -22.42 -3.18
C SER A 20 22.85 -22.83 -4.28
N HIS A 21 21.66 -22.24 -4.29
CA HIS A 21 20.60 -22.56 -5.25
C HIS A 21 20.24 -21.40 -6.19
N HIS A 22 20.90 -20.24 -6.06
CA HIS A 22 20.61 -19.03 -6.83
C HIS A 22 19.14 -18.61 -6.75
N VAL A 23 18.57 -18.67 -5.54
CA VAL A 23 17.17 -18.37 -5.26
C VAL A 23 17.07 -17.31 -4.16
N ALA A 24 16.13 -16.39 -4.30
CA ALA A 24 15.72 -15.49 -3.23
C ALA A 24 14.33 -15.89 -2.71
N THR A 25 14.13 -15.70 -1.42
CA THR A 25 12.83 -15.89 -0.75
C THR A 25 12.38 -14.57 -0.16
N LEU A 26 11.24 -14.06 -0.61
CA LEU A 26 10.57 -12.92 0.01
C LEU A 26 9.59 -13.42 1.07
N ASP A 27 9.75 -12.97 2.31
CA ASP A 27 8.72 -13.06 3.34
C ASP A 27 7.64 -12.00 3.08
N TRP A 28 6.57 -12.44 2.42
CA TRP A 28 5.47 -11.57 2.01
C TRP A 28 4.69 -11.03 3.21
N LYS A 29 4.55 -11.82 4.27
CA LYS A 29 3.82 -11.39 5.47
C LYS A 29 4.60 -10.35 6.24
N ALA A 30 5.89 -10.59 6.49
CA ALA A 30 6.76 -9.61 7.15
C ALA A 30 6.79 -8.29 6.37
N PHE A 31 6.93 -8.36 5.05
CA PHE A 31 6.93 -7.17 4.21
C PHE A 31 5.62 -6.38 4.27
N LEU A 32 4.46 -7.05 4.27
CA LEU A 32 3.18 -6.37 4.41
C LEU A 32 3.03 -5.65 5.76
N HIS A 33 3.60 -6.17 6.84
CA HIS A 33 3.62 -5.48 8.14
C HIS A 33 4.45 -4.18 8.11
N LEU A 34 5.49 -4.13 7.28
CA LEU A 34 6.31 -2.93 7.06
C LEU A 34 5.69 -1.92 6.08
N SER A 35 4.55 -2.26 5.46
CA SER A 35 3.84 -1.39 4.54
C SER A 35 2.33 -1.38 4.83
N PRO A 36 1.86 -0.56 5.81
CA PRO A 36 0.46 -0.49 6.20
C PRO A 36 -0.51 -0.22 5.04
N ILE A 37 -0.08 0.56 4.04
CA ILE A 37 -0.91 0.85 2.88
C ILE A 37 -1.10 -0.38 1.97
N LEU A 38 -0.06 -1.20 1.81
CA LEU A 38 -0.18 -2.47 1.09
C LEU A 38 -0.93 -3.52 1.89
N TRP A 39 -0.90 -3.47 3.23
CA TRP A 39 -1.72 -4.34 4.07
C TRP A 39 -3.22 -4.17 3.79
N LEU A 40 -3.68 -2.92 3.69
CA LEU A 40 -5.07 -2.58 3.29
C LEU A 40 -5.40 -3.16 1.90
N ARG A 41 -4.43 -3.14 0.99
CA ARG A 41 -4.55 -3.61 -0.39
C ARG A 41 -3.93 -4.98 -0.63
N ARG A 42 -3.79 -5.81 0.41
CA ARG A 42 -2.97 -7.05 0.35
C ARG A 42 -3.37 -8.00 -0.77
N ARG A 43 -4.66 -8.06 -1.11
CA ARG A 43 -5.18 -8.89 -2.21
C ARG A 43 -4.71 -8.39 -3.57
N GLU A 44 -4.82 -7.08 -3.82
CA GLU A 44 -4.33 -6.45 -5.06
C GLU A 44 -2.80 -6.51 -5.15
N ALA A 45 -2.12 -6.23 -4.05
CA ALA A 45 -0.66 -6.26 -3.97
C ALA A 45 -0.12 -7.68 -4.24
N ARG A 46 -0.73 -8.71 -3.63
CA ARG A 46 -0.38 -10.11 -3.89
C ARG A 46 -0.68 -10.51 -5.33
N ALA A 47 -1.79 -10.04 -5.92
CA ALA A 47 -2.13 -10.32 -7.31
C ALA A 47 -1.13 -9.69 -8.28
N ALA A 48 -0.71 -8.44 -8.03
CA ALA A 48 0.31 -7.75 -8.82
C ALA A 48 1.67 -8.47 -8.75
N LEU A 49 2.08 -8.84 -7.53
CA LEU A 49 3.32 -9.60 -7.33
C LEU A 49 3.25 -10.98 -8.01
N ARG A 50 2.13 -11.69 -7.89
CA ARG A 50 1.90 -12.95 -8.60
C ARG A 50 2.02 -12.80 -10.11
N LYS A 51 1.41 -11.75 -10.67
CA LYS A 51 1.48 -11.46 -12.10
C LYS A 51 2.93 -11.23 -12.54
N TYR A 52 3.68 -10.41 -11.81
CA TYR A 52 5.09 -10.17 -12.10
C TYR A 52 5.91 -11.46 -12.03
N LEU A 53 5.84 -12.18 -10.91
CA LEU A 53 6.63 -13.40 -10.69
C LEU A 53 6.23 -14.57 -11.59
N SER A 54 5.01 -14.58 -12.14
CA SER A 54 4.61 -15.60 -13.12
C SER A 54 5.45 -15.59 -14.40
N GLY A 55 6.13 -14.47 -14.69
CA GLY A 55 7.10 -14.39 -15.78
C GLY A 55 8.48 -14.96 -15.44
N LEU A 56 8.76 -15.25 -14.16
CA LEU A 56 10.03 -15.83 -13.72
C LEU A 56 9.90 -17.35 -13.62
N GLN A 57 10.56 -18.06 -14.52
CA GLN A 57 10.55 -19.53 -14.54
C GLN A 57 11.12 -20.08 -13.22
N GLY A 58 10.30 -20.82 -12.47
CA GLY A 58 10.71 -21.39 -11.18
C GLY A 58 10.27 -20.60 -9.94
N ALA A 59 9.57 -19.47 -10.11
CA ALA A 59 8.95 -18.80 -8.99
C ALA A 59 7.86 -19.67 -8.34
N LYS A 60 7.94 -19.87 -7.03
CA LYS A 60 7.03 -20.73 -6.25
C LYS A 60 6.48 -19.97 -5.05
N TRP A 61 5.16 -19.96 -4.96
CA TRP A 61 4.46 -19.43 -3.80
C TRP A 61 4.25 -20.53 -2.77
N GLU A 62 4.58 -20.21 -1.53
CA GLU A 62 4.05 -20.92 -0.38
C GLU A 62 2.91 -20.07 0.23
N VAL A 63 2.59 -20.29 1.51
CA VAL A 63 1.51 -19.57 2.19
C VAL A 63 1.83 -18.07 2.24
N ASP A 64 2.90 -17.72 2.94
CA ASP A 64 3.29 -16.33 3.26
C ASP A 64 4.69 -15.97 2.74
N THR A 65 5.28 -16.84 1.92
CA THR A 65 6.57 -16.59 1.28
C THR A 65 6.48 -16.84 -0.22
N VAL A 66 7.41 -16.24 -0.96
CA VAL A 66 7.59 -16.54 -2.38
C VAL A 66 9.06 -16.69 -2.70
N ARG A 67 9.42 -17.85 -3.25
CA ARG A 67 10.74 -18.14 -3.80
C ARG A 67 10.80 -17.77 -5.27
N PHE A 68 11.88 -17.15 -5.72
CA PHE A 68 12.10 -16.81 -7.13
C PHE A 68 13.60 -16.88 -7.48
N PRO A 69 13.94 -17.24 -8.73
CA PRO A 69 15.34 -17.32 -9.15
C PRO A 69 15.99 -15.94 -9.23
N ILE A 70 17.29 -15.85 -8.92
CA ILE A 70 18.09 -14.62 -9.03
C ILE A 70 19.25 -14.71 -10.04
N GLY A 71 19.38 -15.83 -10.76
CA GLY A 71 20.45 -16.03 -11.76
C GLY A 71 21.79 -16.47 -11.14
N SER A 72 22.75 -16.93 -11.96
CA SER A 72 23.92 -17.69 -11.49
C SER A 72 25.28 -16.97 -11.51
N GLN A 73 25.35 -15.64 -11.73
CA GLN A 73 26.61 -14.90 -11.68
C GLN A 73 26.41 -13.47 -11.14
N ILE A 74 27.07 -13.18 -10.00
CA ILE A 74 27.12 -11.90 -9.28
C ILE A 74 25.72 -11.36 -8.93
N ASP A 75 25.09 -12.09 -8.00
CA ASP A 75 23.68 -12.13 -7.63
C ASP A 75 23.08 -10.83 -7.06
N GLU A 76 23.87 -9.77 -6.88
CA GLU A 76 23.38 -8.51 -6.33
C GLU A 76 22.68 -7.64 -7.39
N GLN A 77 23.22 -7.56 -8.61
CA GLN A 77 22.59 -6.75 -9.66
C GLN A 77 21.26 -7.35 -10.12
N ALA A 78 21.21 -8.68 -10.28
CA ALA A 78 20.00 -9.39 -10.64
C ALA A 78 18.93 -9.30 -9.55
N LEU A 79 19.31 -9.50 -8.27
CA LEU A 79 18.36 -9.29 -7.17
C LEU A 79 17.91 -7.84 -7.09
N ASN A 80 18.79 -6.86 -7.25
CA ASN A 80 18.42 -5.45 -7.21
C ASN A 80 17.45 -5.09 -8.34
N SER A 81 17.65 -5.65 -9.54
CA SER A 81 16.72 -5.47 -10.67
C SER A 81 15.34 -6.05 -10.35
N ILE A 82 15.28 -7.32 -9.94
CA ILE A 82 14.01 -8.00 -9.61
C ILE A 82 13.31 -7.28 -8.44
N THR A 83 14.06 -6.91 -7.40
CA THR A 83 13.53 -6.19 -6.25
C THR A 83 13.04 -4.79 -6.66
N GLY A 84 13.73 -4.11 -7.57
CA GLY A 84 13.34 -2.82 -8.13
C GLY A 84 12.01 -2.92 -8.89
N ASP A 85 11.84 -3.94 -9.71
CA ASP A 85 10.59 -4.20 -10.43
C ASP A 85 9.45 -4.55 -9.49
N ILE A 86 9.69 -5.42 -8.50
CA ILE A 86 8.73 -5.76 -7.45
C ILE A 86 8.31 -4.49 -6.70
N ALA A 87 9.28 -3.66 -6.27
CA ALA A 87 9.01 -2.41 -5.59
C ALA A 87 8.17 -1.48 -6.47
N GLY A 88 8.48 -1.36 -7.76
CA GLY A 88 7.70 -0.55 -8.71
C GLY A 88 6.27 -1.05 -8.89
N ALA A 89 6.09 -2.37 -9.07
CA ALA A 89 4.78 -2.98 -9.22
C ALA A 89 3.91 -2.79 -7.96
N LEU A 90 4.51 -2.92 -6.78
CA LEU A 90 3.82 -2.72 -5.50
C LEU A 90 3.57 -1.23 -5.23
N ASP A 91 4.48 -0.34 -5.57
CA ASP A 91 4.30 1.12 -5.42
C ASP A 91 3.16 1.63 -6.30
N ALA A 92 3.00 1.08 -7.50
CA ALA A 92 1.84 1.36 -8.36
C ALA A 92 0.50 0.96 -7.70
N ILE A 93 0.49 -0.06 -6.83
CA ILE A 93 -0.69 -0.42 -6.03
C ILE A 93 -0.83 0.51 -4.83
N ALA A 94 0.26 0.80 -4.12
CA ALA A 94 0.26 1.67 -2.95
C ALA A 94 -0.22 3.09 -3.27
N THR A 95 0.17 3.63 -4.43
CA THR A 95 -0.08 5.02 -4.81
C THR A 95 -1.45 5.27 -5.44
N LYS A 96 -2.25 4.23 -5.75
CA LYS A 96 -3.61 4.44 -6.29
C LYS A 96 -4.46 5.27 -5.34
N ALA A 97 -5.30 6.13 -5.88
CA ALA A 97 -6.25 6.91 -5.09
C ALA A 97 -7.10 6.00 -4.19
N MET A 98 -7.29 6.39 -2.93
CA MET A 98 -8.01 5.62 -1.93
C MET A 98 -9.50 5.96 -1.95
N THR A 99 -10.32 4.94 -1.78
CA THR A 99 -11.77 5.03 -1.65
C THR A 99 -12.18 5.46 -0.24
N PRO A 100 -13.42 5.93 -0.03
CA PRO A 100 -13.94 6.25 1.29
C PRO A 100 -13.85 5.10 2.29
N LYS A 101 -13.99 3.85 1.82
CA LYS A 101 -13.89 2.68 2.69
C LYS A 101 -12.46 2.45 3.17
N GLU A 102 -11.51 2.49 2.24
CA GLU A 102 -10.09 2.28 2.56
C GLU A 102 -9.57 3.31 3.55
N ILE A 103 -9.95 4.59 3.40
CA ILE A 103 -9.48 5.62 4.33
C ILE A 103 -10.11 5.53 5.73
N CYS A 104 -11.38 5.08 5.84
CA CYS A 104 -12.00 4.82 7.15
C CYS A 104 -11.25 3.71 7.89
N GLU A 105 -10.88 2.65 7.17
CA GLU A 105 -10.08 1.55 7.70
C GLU A 105 -8.66 2.01 8.06
N ALA A 106 -7.99 2.74 7.15
CA ALA A 106 -6.63 3.23 7.32
C ALA A 106 -6.44 4.15 8.53
N LEU A 107 -7.37 5.09 8.72
CA LEU A 107 -7.29 6.10 9.77
C LEU A 107 -8.06 5.73 11.04
N ASN A 108 -8.75 4.57 11.04
CA ASN A 108 -9.67 4.16 12.09
C ASN A 108 -10.71 5.25 12.44
N ILE A 109 -11.41 5.72 11.40
CA ILE A 109 -12.43 6.79 11.50
C ILE A 109 -13.78 6.30 11.00
N THR A 110 -14.85 6.84 11.57
CA THR A 110 -16.22 6.53 11.18
C THR A 110 -16.58 7.18 9.84
N LYS A 111 -17.65 6.67 9.21
CA LYS A 111 -18.21 7.28 7.98
C LYS A 111 -18.67 8.72 8.20
N GLN A 112 -19.19 9.02 9.39
CA GLN A 112 -19.68 10.35 9.76
C GLN A 112 -18.52 11.33 9.96
N GLU A 113 -17.46 10.93 10.68
CA GLU A 113 -16.23 11.72 10.81
C GLU A 113 -15.64 12.04 9.45
N ARG A 114 -15.48 11.02 8.58
CA ARG A 114 -15.01 11.22 7.21
C ARG A 114 -15.87 12.23 6.45
N LEU A 115 -17.20 12.09 6.47
CA LEU A 115 -18.11 13.01 5.75
C LEU A 115 -17.96 14.44 6.24
N ARG A 116 -17.95 14.64 7.57
CA ARG A 116 -17.79 15.95 8.20
C ARG A 116 -16.45 16.57 7.80
N TRP A 117 -15.36 15.84 8.00
CA TRP A 117 -14.00 16.33 7.75
C TRP A 117 -13.71 16.54 6.27
N THR A 118 -14.38 15.81 5.37
CA THR A 118 -14.34 16.11 3.94
C THR A 118 -15.13 17.38 3.62
N LYS A 119 -16.30 17.60 4.23
CA LYS A 119 -17.14 18.78 3.98
C LYS A 119 -16.49 20.07 4.47
N ASP A 120 -15.82 20.04 5.63
CA ASP A 120 -15.14 21.20 6.20
C ASP A 120 -13.70 21.40 5.71
N GLY A 121 -13.19 20.50 4.86
CA GLY A 121 -11.90 20.63 4.19
C GLY A 121 -10.69 20.11 4.97
N ARG A 122 -10.86 19.59 6.19
CA ARG A 122 -9.79 18.91 6.95
C ARG A 122 -9.23 17.70 6.19
N LEU A 123 -10.12 16.90 5.62
CA LEU A 123 -9.80 15.70 4.86
C LEU A 123 -10.02 15.94 3.36
N LYS A 124 -8.95 16.36 2.68
CA LYS A 124 -8.97 16.75 1.26
C LYS A 124 -9.20 15.56 0.33
N THR A 125 -10.12 15.74 -0.62
CA THR A 125 -10.31 14.81 -1.74
C THR A 125 -9.25 15.06 -2.81
N SER A 126 -8.90 14.03 -3.57
CA SER A 126 -7.95 14.10 -4.68
C SER A 126 -8.61 13.93 -6.05
N GLY A 127 -9.89 13.56 -6.08
CA GLY A 127 -10.61 13.33 -7.32
C GLY A 127 -11.93 12.58 -7.09
N VAL A 128 -12.46 12.05 -8.18
CA VAL A 128 -13.69 11.27 -8.21
C VAL A 128 -13.46 10.06 -9.12
N VAL A 129 -13.91 8.89 -8.68
CA VAL A 129 -14.00 7.71 -9.54
C VAL A 129 -15.47 7.41 -9.77
N SER A 130 -15.83 7.25 -11.03
CA SER A 130 -17.17 6.87 -11.47
C SER A 130 -17.16 5.44 -11.97
N PHE A 131 -18.13 4.63 -11.54
CA PHE A 131 -18.32 3.27 -12.03
C PHE A 131 -19.78 3.02 -12.36
N ARG A 132 -19.99 2.20 -13.40
CA ARG A 132 -21.33 1.80 -13.83
C ARG A 132 -21.73 0.51 -13.11
N ARG A 133 -22.84 0.57 -12.38
CA ARG A 133 -23.61 -0.61 -11.98
C ARG A 133 -24.90 -0.62 -12.82
N ALA A 134 -26.07 -0.50 -12.18
CA ALA A 134 -27.33 -0.17 -12.86
C ALA A 134 -27.39 1.33 -13.24
N ASN A 135 -26.86 2.20 -12.38
CA ASN A 135 -26.66 3.63 -12.62
C ASN A 135 -25.17 4.00 -12.47
N THR A 136 -24.75 5.13 -13.04
CA THR A 136 -23.42 5.71 -12.82
C THR A 136 -23.34 6.22 -11.38
N VAL A 137 -22.43 5.67 -10.58
CA VAL A 137 -22.15 6.12 -9.22
C VAL A 137 -20.77 6.77 -9.19
N SER A 138 -20.70 7.98 -8.66
CA SER A 138 -19.46 8.74 -8.49
C SER A 138 -19.09 8.81 -7.01
N ILE A 139 -17.87 8.41 -6.67
CA ILE A 139 -17.35 8.49 -5.30
C ILE A 139 -16.10 9.36 -5.25
N SER A 140 -15.99 10.19 -4.22
CA SER A 140 -14.76 10.94 -3.95
C SER A 140 -13.61 10.00 -3.62
N THR A 141 -12.43 10.30 -4.13
CA THR A 141 -11.19 9.61 -3.81
C THR A 141 -10.24 10.51 -3.03
N TYR A 142 -9.26 9.87 -2.39
CA TYR A 142 -8.28 10.51 -1.52
C TYR A 142 -6.86 10.15 -1.95
N SER A 143 -5.92 11.07 -1.78
CA SER A 143 -4.52 10.82 -2.13
C SER A 143 -3.91 9.79 -1.17
N ALA A 144 -3.37 8.70 -1.72
CA ALA A 144 -2.66 7.69 -0.93
C ALA A 144 -1.53 8.30 -0.09
N HIS A 145 -0.79 9.26 -0.64
CA HIS A 145 0.28 9.97 0.09
C HIS A 145 -0.26 10.78 1.25
N ALA A 146 -1.32 11.56 1.04
CA ALA A 146 -1.90 12.37 2.11
C ALA A 146 -2.42 11.49 3.26
N ILE A 147 -3.06 10.37 2.92
CA ILE A 147 -3.55 9.41 3.91
C ILE A 147 -2.38 8.71 4.60
N HIS A 148 -1.34 8.33 3.87
CA HIS A 148 -0.15 7.72 4.45
C HIS A 148 0.56 8.64 5.45
N GLU A 149 0.63 9.95 5.20
CA GLU A 149 1.15 10.89 6.20
C GLU A 149 0.25 10.96 7.44
N LEU A 150 -1.08 10.96 7.27
CA LEU A 150 -2.02 10.92 8.40
C LEU A 150 -1.93 9.60 9.21
N MET A 151 -1.57 8.49 8.57
CA MET A 151 -1.36 7.21 9.25
C MET A 151 -0.11 7.21 10.15
N LYS A 152 0.89 8.06 9.86
CA LYS A 152 2.10 8.15 10.68
C LYS A 152 1.86 8.86 12.00
N ASP A 153 0.90 9.80 12.03
CA ASP A 153 0.63 10.64 13.18
C ASP A 153 -0.87 10.71 13.47
N HIS A 154 -1.32 9.86 14.38
CA HIS A 154 -2.70 9.82 14.84
C HIS A 154 -3.12 11.07 15.64
N SER A 155 -2.17 11.90 16.11
CA SER A 155 -2.49 13.10 16.88
C SER A 155 -3.29 14.12 16.08
N VAL A 156 -3.13 14.14 14.76
CA VAL A 156 -3.92 14.99 13.85
C VAL A 156 -5.41 14.62 13.91
N ILE A 157 -5.71 13.32 13.87
CA ILE A 157 -7.08 12.79 13.93
C ILE A 157 -7.70 13.06 15.30
N GLU A 158 -6.95 12.83 16.38
CA GLU A 158 -7.42 13.14 17.74
C GLU A 158 -7.66 14.63 17.93
N GLY A 159 -6.78 15.49 17.40
CA GLY A 159 -6.97 16.94 17.43
C GLY A 159 -8.24 17.38 16.68
N TRP A 160 -8.59 16.71 15.58
CA TRP A 160 -9.86 16.96 14.89
C TRP A 160 -11.07 16.54 15.71
N ARG A 161 -11.02 15.39 16.38
CA ARG A 161 -12.07 14.92 17.29
C ARG A 161 -12.27 15.88 18.46
N GLN A 162 -11.19 16.38 19.04
CA GLN A 162 -11.25 17.35 20.13
C GLN A 162 -11.94 18.66 19.70
N LYS A 163 -11.54 19.21 18.54
CA LYS A 163 -12.20 20.40 17.96
C LYS A 163 -13.70 20.20 17.74
N ASP A 164 -14.10 18.99 17.33
CA ASP A 164 -15.51 18.65 17.15
C ASP A 164 -16.30 18.55 18.46
N LEU A 165 -15.63 18.24 19.58
CA LEU A 165 -16.24 18.26 20.91
C LEU A 165 -16.40 19.69 21.41
N ASP A 166 -15.38 20.52 21.20
CA ASP A 166 -15.37 21.93 21.65
C ASP A 166 -16.43 22.76 20.91
N SER A 167 -16.60 22.53 19.61
CA SER A 167 -17.62 23.20 18.80
C SER A 167 -19.06 22.80 19.15
N ARG A 168 -19.27 21.73 19.93
CA ARG A 168 -20.60 21.31 20.42
C ARG A 168 -20.94 21.89 21.79
N LYS A 169 -19.93 22.39 22.51
CA LYS A 169 -20.08 22.98 23.86
C LYS A 169 -20.27 24.50 23.82
N SER A 170 -19.96 25.13 22.68
CA SER A 170 -20.19 26.56 22.40
C SER A 170 -21.55 26.77 21.76
#